data_AF-X8AH68-F1
#
_entry.id   AF-X8AH68-F1
#
_cell.length_a   1.000
_cell.length_b   1.000
_cell.length_c   1.000
_cell.angle_alpha   90.00
_cell.angle_beta   90.00
_cell.angle_gamma   90.00
#
_symmetry.space_group_name_H-M   'P 1'
#
loop_
_entity.id
_entity.type
_entity.pdbx_description
1 polymer ?
#
loop_
_entity_poly.entity_id
_entity_poly.type
_entity_poly.pdbx_seq_one_letter_code
_entity_poly.pdbx_strand_id
1 'polypeptide(L)' 'MQQAMKIPYVEPEDISNAVLWLASDEARYVTGMQLRVDAGGYLKWYDYHI' A
#
# COMPACT_ATOMS: atom_id res chain seq x y z
N MET A 1 7.00 15.35 -5.04
CA MET A 1 6.89 13.87 -5.04
C MET A 1 5.62 13.49 -4.29
N GLN A 2 4.70 12.81 -4.98
CA GLN A 2 3.38 12.42 -4.44
C GLN A 2 3.49 11.39 -3.29
N GLN A 3 4.50 10.51 -3.32
CA GLN A 3 4.72 9.44 -2.34
C GLN A 3 5.96 9.65 -1.47
N ALA A 4 6.02 8.95 -0.33
CA ALA A 4 7.08 9.08 0.66
C ALA A 4 8.38 8.37 0.23
N MET A 5 8.25 7.21 -0.42
CA MET A 5 9.38 6.45 -0.93
C MET A 5 9.96 7.07 -2.22
N LYS A 6 11.25 6.82 -2.47
CA LYS A 6 11.98 7.34 -3.65
C LYS A 6 11.77 6.46 -4.89
N ILE A 7 10.52 6.23 -5.26
CA ILE A 7 10.10 5.52 -6.48
C ILE A 7 9.12 6.38 -7.28
N PRO A 8 9.06 6.23 -8.61
CA PRO A 8 8.19 7.07 -9.45
C PRO A 8 6.71 6.72 -9.28
N TYR A 9 6.38 5.45 -9.11
CA TYR A 9 5.04 4.91 -8.85
C TYR A 9 5.21 3.46 -8.34
N VAL A 10 4.12 2.87 -7.84
CA VAL A 10 4.05 1.43 -7.54
C VAL A 10 3.79 0.64 -8.81
N GLU A 11 4.39 -0.54 -8.93
CA GLU A 11 4.22 -1.40 -10.10
C GLU A 11 3.03 -2.38 -9.91
N PRO A 12 2.45 -2.92 -11.00
CA PRO A 12 1.37 -3.92 -10.89
C PRO A 12 1.74 -5.15 -10.05
N GLU A 13 3.01 -5.54 -10.06
CA GLU A 13 3.56 -6.64 -9.27
C GLU A 13 3.45 -6.37 -7.76
N ASP A 14 3.61 -5.13 -7.32
CA ASP A 14 3.50 -4.76 -5.90
C ASP A 14 2.08 -4.98 -5.38
N ILE A 15 1.07 -4.67 -6.20
CA ILE A 15 -0.34 -4.92 -5.90
C ILE A 15 -0.61 -6.42 -5.89
N SER A 16 -0.10 -7.14 -6.88
CA SER A 16 -0.28 -8.60 -7.00
C SER A 16 0.33 -9.34 -5.81
N ASN A 17 1.48 -8.89 -5.30
CA ASN A 17 2.11 -9.44 -4.10
C ASN A 17 1.26 -9.23 -2.84
N ALA A 18 0.60 -8.07 -2.70
CA ALA A 18 -0.33 -7.83 -1.60
C ALA A 18 -1.57 -8.73 -1.68
N VAL A 19 -2.08 -8.98 -2.90
CA VAL A 19 -3.16 -9.94 -3.13
C VAL A 19 -2.70 -11.37 -2.80
N LEU A 20 -1.49 -11.75 -3.21
CA LEU A 20 -0.91 -13.06 -2.92
C LEU A 20 -0.82 -13.30 -1.41
N TRP A 21 -0.38 -12.31 -0.63
CA TRP A 21 -0.38 -12.38 0.83
C TRP A 21 -1.80 -12.47 1.42
N LEU A 22 -2.78 -11.72 0.89
CA LEU A 22 -4.17 -11.85 1.35
C LEU A 22 -4.76 -13.24 1.07
N ALA A 23 -4.29 -13.92 0.02
CA ALA A 23 -4.72 -15.25 -0.36
C ALA A 23 -3.99 -16.38 0.41
N SER A 24 -3.00 -16.05 1.23
CA SER A 24 -2.16 -17.03 1.91
C SER A 24 -2.63 -17.33 3.34
N ASP A 25 -2.08 -18.39 3.95
CA ASP A 25 -2.43 -18.81 5.32
C ASP A 25 -2.06 -17.77 6.38
N GLU A 26 -1.08 -16.90 6.09
CA GLU A 26 -0.64 -15.79 6.93
C GLU A 26 -1.75 -14.75 7.15
N ALA A 27 -2.68 -14.61 6.20
CA ALA A 27 -3.79 -13.67 6.27
C ALA A 27 -5.10 -14.31 6.78
N ARG A 28 -5.08 -15.53 7.33
CA ARG A 28 -6.29 -16.32 7.70
C ARG A 28 -7.31 -15.63 8.62
N TYR A 29 -6.93 -14.56 9.31
CA TYR A 29 -7.80 -13.78 10.19
C TYR A 29 -7.91 -12.30 9.80
N VAL A 30 -7.36 -11.93 8.64
CA VAL A 30 -7.40 -10.56 8.11
C VAL A 30 -8.60 -10.44 7.19
N THR A 31 -9.58 -9.64 7.60
CA THR A 31 -10.81 -9.40 6.82
C THR A 31 -11.32 -7.97 7.03
N GLY A 32 -12.07 -7.44 6.07
CA GLY A 32 -12.69 -6.11 6.14
C GLY A 32 -11.71 -4.92 6.13
N MET A 33 -10.41 -5.17 5.90
CA MET A 33 -9.37 -4.14 5.90
C MET A 33 -9.19 -3.50 4.52
N GLN A 34 -8.88 -2.20 4.48
CA GLN A 34 -8.32 -1.55 3.31
C GLN A 34 -6.78 -1.56 3.38
N LEU A 35 -6.16 -2.52 2.71
CA LEU A 35 -4.71 -2.59 2.61
C LEU A 35 -4.20 -1.63 1.52
N ARG A 36 -3.46 -0.61 1.93
CA ARG A 36 -2.90 0.42 1.04
C ARG A 36 -1.51 0.03 0.56
N VAL A 37 -1.32 0.06 -0.76
CA VAL A 37 -0.02 -0.09 -1.43
C VAL A 37 0.21 1.14 -2.28
N ASP A 38 0.67 2.23 -1.66
CA ASP A 38 0.77 3.55 -2.30
C ASP A 38 2.11 4.26 -2.03
N ALA A 39 3.10 3.50 -1.54
CA ALA A 39 4.43 4.02 -1.20
C ALA A 39 4.41 5.22 -0.22
N GLY A 40 3.38 5.32 0.62
CA GLY A 40 3.19 6.40 1.59
C GLY A 40 2.60 7.68 0.99
N GLY A 41 1.95 7.57 -0.18
CA GLY A 41 1.26 8.69 -0.83
C GLY A 41 0.17 9.32 0.04
N TYR A 42 -0.63 8.50 0.72
CA TYR A 42 -1.67 9.01 1.61
C TYR A 42 -1.12 9.78 2.80
N LEU A 43 -0.05 9.26 3.43
CA LEU A 43 0.54 9.89 4.61
C LEU A 43 1.10 11.27 4.27
N LYS A 44 1.80 11.38 3.13
CA LYS A 44 2.34 12.66 2.66
C LYS A 44 1.28 13.71 2.34
N TRP A 45 0.08 13.30 1.96
CA TRP A 45 -1.01 14.24 1.70
C TRP A 45 -1.43 14.99 2.98
N TYR A 46 -1.39 14.34 4.13
CA TYR A 46 -1.75 14.96 5.42
C TYR A 46 -0.70 15.95 5.93
N ASP A 47 0.58 15.74 5.60
CA ASP A 47 1.65 16.71 5.92
C ASP A 47 1.51 18.02 5.14
N TYR A 48 0.74 18.05 4.03
CA TYR A 48 0.57 19.25 3.21
C TYR A 48 -0.48 20.21 3.74
N HIS A 49 -1.17 19.88 4.84
CA HIS A 49 -2.24 20.69 5.44
C HIS A 49 -1.90 21.23 6.83
N ILE A 50 -0.61 21.18 7.21
CA ILE A 50 -0.05 21.81 8.42
C ILE A 50 1.01 22.82 8.01
#